data_AF-A0A240E8I9-F1
#
_entry.id   AF-A0A240E8I9-F1
#
_cell.length_a   1.000
_cell.length_b   1.000
_cell.length_c   1.000
_cell.angle_alpha   90.00
_cell.angle_beta   90.00
_cell.angle_gamma   90.00
#
_symmetry.space_group_name_H-M   'P 1'
#
loop_
_entity.id
_entity.type
_entity.pdbx_description
1 polymer ?
#
loop_
_entity_poly.entity_id
_entity_poly.type
_entity_poly.pdbx_seq_one_letter_code
_entity_poly.pdbx_strand_id
1 'polypeptide(L)'
;MKNKQYGISLVSLLVGLLISMLCLLALLAIFRTVVQTSVDSRKGSDRDTSIQNSLMGVQNMIQSAGFGLDSGTNIVVLKGASFTGDNLSGGNPIESGETVLWRYANNLNETSSVICQGIYYNNSNKQLILLKTDKNTDTAMDTCPETNSLNNSGVKWKKEAILADLSKTNINSIRFNLSTDITDKCSPYGFDSTKYPKLTITATYPLDPTPTNNSKEMTVNFPVCLTNPVNATSS
;
A
#
# COMPACT_ATOMS: atom_id res chain seq x y z
N MET A 1 23.78 -72.38 31.16
CA MET A 1 24.03 -71.40 30.08
C MET A 1 24.97 -70.33 30.61
N LYS A 2 26.21 -70.23 30.11
CA LYS A 2 27.23 -69.27 30.58
C LYS A 2 27.15 -68.02 29.69
N ASN A 3 26.66 -66.91 30.24
CA ASN A 3 26.68 -65.62 29.56
C ASN A 3 28.13 -65.10 29.55
N LYS A 4 28.73 -64.93 28.36
CA LYS A 4 30.01 -64.24 28.19
C LYS A 4 29.80 -62.75 28.45
N GLN A 5 30.34 -62.23 29.54
CA GLN A 5 30.44 -60.79 29.77
C GLN A 5 31.51 -60.24 28.81
N TYR A 6 31.08 -59.50 27.80
CA TYR A 6 31.97 -58.72 26.94
C TYR A 6 32.21 -57.38 27.65
N GLY A 7 33.41 -57.19 28.19
CA GLY A 7 33.83 -55.92 28.78
C GLY A 7 33.89 -54.85 27.69
N ILE A 8 33.17 -53.75 27.90
CA ILE A 8 33.20 -52.58 27.03
C ILE A 8 34.63 -52.00 27.11
N SER A 9 35.32 -51.92 25.98
CA SER A 9 36.67 -51.35 25.91
C SER A 9 36.59 -49.84 26.08
N LEU A 10 37.52 -49.25 26.84
CA LEU A 10 37.64 -47.80 27.02
C LEU A 10 37.74 -47.06 25.67
N VAL A 11 38.30 -47.71 24.64
CA VAL A 11 38.40 -47.18 23.27
C VAL A 11 37.03 -47.07 22.60
N SER A 12 36.13 -48.04 22.78
CA SER A 12 34.78 -47.96 22.18
C SER A 12 33.95 -46.84 22.81
N LEU A 13 34.21 -46.52 24.08
CA LEU A 13 33.58 -45.41 24.80
C LEU A 13 34.09 -44.05 24.27
N LEU A 14 35.39 -43.90 24.05
CA LEU A 14 35.99 -42.69 23.48
C LEU A 14 35.51 -42.43 22.04
N VAL A 15 35.45 -43.45 21.20
CA VAL A 15 34.96 -43.33 19.82
C VAL A 15 33.47 -42.96 19.80
N GLY A 16 32.65 -43.57 20.67
CA GLY A 16 31.24 -43.22 20.80
C GLY A 16 31.03 -41.76 21.19
N LEU A 17 31.82 -41.25 22.16
CA LEU A 17 31.75 -39.86 22.60
C LEU A 17 32.18 -38.88 21.50
N LEU A 18 33.19 -39.24 20.70
CA LEU A 18 33.64 -38.43 19.56
C LEU A 18 32.56 -38.34 18.47
N ILE A 19 31.90 -39.45 18.15
CA ILE A 19 30.78 -39.45 17.20
C ILE A 19 29.61 -38.60 17.72
N SER A 20 29.28 -38.70 19.02
CA SER A 20 28.24 -37.85 19.63
C SER A 20 28.58 -36.36 19.55
N MET A 21 29.84 -35.98 19.80
CA MET A 21 30.31 -34.60 19.65
C MET A 21 30.16 -34.10 18.21
N LEU A 22 30.56 -34.90 17.22
CA LEU A 22 30.41 -34.54 15.80
C LEU A 22 28.93 -34.37 15.40
N CYS A 23 28.04 -35.26 15.86
CA CYS A 23 26.61 -35.13 15.63
C CYS A 23 26.02 -33.85 16.26
N LEU A 24 26.43 -33.50 17.48
CA LEU A 24 25.98 -32.28 18.14
C LEU A 24 26.42 -31.02 17.38
N LEU A 25 27.66 -31.01 16.85
CA LEU A 25 28.16 -29.91 16.03
C LEU A 25 27.36 -29.77 14.72
N ALA A 26 27.04 -30.89 14.06
CA ALA A 26 26.21 -30.89 12.86
C ALA A 26 24.80 -30.36 13.15
N LEU A 27 24.17 -30.79 14.26
CA LEU A 27 22.86 -30.31 14.69
C LEU A 27 22.88 -28.81 15.03
N LEU A 28 23.93 -28.30 15.67
CA LEU A 28 24.11 -26.87 15.96
C LEU A 28 24.20 -26.04 14.67
N ALA A 29 24.92 -26.53 13.66
CA ALA A 29 25.02 -25.87 12.36
C ALA A 29 23.66 -25.80 11.66
N ILE A 30 22.91 -26.91 11.64
CA ILE A 30 21.56 -26.95 11.06
C ILE A 30 20.61 -26.03 11.84
N PHE A 31 20.63 -26.09 13.17
CA PHE A 31 19.79 -25.26 14.03
C PHE A 31 20.03 -23.77 13.76
N ARG A 32 21.30 -23.34 13.67
CA ARG A 32 21.64 -21.95 13.35
C ARG A 32 21.04 -21.52 12.02
N THR A 33 21.20 -22.32 10.97
CA THR A 33 20.66 -22.02 9.65
C THR A 33 19.14 -21.91 9.69
N VAL A 34 18.45 -22.86 10.34
CA VAL A 34 16.99 -22.86 10.45
C VAL A 34 16.49 -21.64 11.23
N VAL A 35 17.16 -21.25 12.31
CA VAL A 35 16.79 -20.04 13.08
C VAL A 35 16.99 -18.78 12.24
N GLN A 36 18.12 -18.67 11.53
CA GLN A 36 18.38 -17.52 10.67
C GLN A 36 17.32 -17.38 9.58
N THR A 37 17.05 -18.45 8.83
CA THR A 37 16.02 -18.42 7.77
C THR A 37 14.63 -18.13 8.35
N SER A 38 14.29 -18.70 9.51
CA SER A 38 13.00 -18.43 10.17
C SER A 38 12.85 -16.96 10.57
N VAL A 39 13.91 -16.33 11.08
CA VAL A 39 13.90 -14.91 11.45
C VAL A 39 13.77 -14.03 10.21
N ASP A 40 14.50 -14.34 9.14
CA ASP A 40 14.46 -13.57 7.91
C ASP A 40 13.10 -13.69 7.22
N SER A 41 12.49 -14.89 7.21
CA SER A 41 11.13 -15.09 6.72
C SER A 41 10.10 -14.31 7.54
N ARG A 42 10.24 -14.23 8.87
CA ARG A 42 9.36 -13.42 9.71
C ARG A 42 9.45 -11.94 9.36
N LYS A 43 10.67 -11.39 9.26
CA LYS A 43 10.88 -9.99 8.87
C LYS A 43 10.29 -9.66 7.50
N GLY A 44 10.47 -10.57 6.53
CA GLY A 44 9.87 -10.43 5.20
C GLY A 44 8.34 -10.41 5.27
N SER A 45 7.74 -11.35 6.01
CA SER A 45 6.29 -11.43 6.20
C SER A 45 5.71 -10.18 6.88
N ASP A 46 6.37 -9.66 7.92
CA ASP A 46 5.92 -8.47 8.63
C ASP A 46 5.94 -7.24 7.72
N ARG A 47 7.00 -7.09 6.92
CA ARG A 47 7.14 -6.04 5.91
C ARG A 47 6.02 -6.12 4.87
N ASP A 48 5.83 -7.29 4.29
CA ASP A 48 4.83 -7.49 3.23
C ASP A 48 3.41 -7.25 3.78
N THR A 49 3.15 -7.69 5.01
CA THR A 49 1.88 -7.42 5.72
C THR A 49 1.66 -5.93 5.93
N SER A 50 2.69 -5.18 6.33
CA SER A 50 2.59 -3.72 6.53
C SER A 50 2.26 -3.00 5.22
N ILE A 51 2.91 -3.37 4.11
CA ILE A 51 2.61 -2.81 2.78
C ILE A 51 1.18 -3.16 2.38
N GLN A 52 0.78 -4.44 2.45
CA GLN A 52 -0.56 -4.87 2.06
C GLN A 52 -1.65 -4.18 2.87
N ASN A 53 -1.50 -4.10 4.20
CA ASN A 53 -2.46 -3.43 5.07
C ASN A 53 -2.59 -1.93 4.75
N SER A 54 -1.45 -1.26 4.49
CA SER A 54 -1.48 0.16 4.12
C SER A 54 -2.24 0.39 2.82
N LEU A 55 -1.97 -0.42 1.79
CA LEU A 55 -2.59 -0.28 0.47
C LEU A 55 -4.05 -0.72 0.47
N MET A 56 -4.41 -1.71 1.30
CA MET A 56 -5.81 -2.09 1.54
C MET A 56 -6.59 -0.95 2.19
N GLY A 57 -6.00 -0.27 3.19
CA GLY A 57 -6.60 0.92 3.79
C GLY A 57 -6.85 2.02 2.77
N VAL A 58 -5.87 2.29 1.91
CA VAL A 58 -6.00 3.23 0.77
C VAL A 58 -7.13 2.80 -0.17
N GLN A 59 -7.16 1.54 -0.58
CA GLN A 59 -8.19 0.98 -1.45
C GLN A 59 -9.60 1.15 -0.85
N ASN A 60 -9.78 0.89 0.44
CA ASN A 60 -11.07 1.06 1.12
C ASN A 60 -11.53 2.52 1.14
N MET A 61 -10.61 3.47 1.35
CA MET A 61 -10.94 4.89 1.32
C MET A 61 -11.34 5.34 -0.08
N ILE A 62 -10.60 4.92 -1.11
CA ILE A 62 -10.85 5.31 -2.50
C ILE A 62 -12.16 4.72 -3.04
N GLN A 63 -12.62 3.57 -2.54
CA GLN A 63 -13.93 3.01 -2.94
C GLN A 63 -15.10 3.96 -2.67
N SER A 64 -14.96 4.90 -1.72
CA SER A 64 -15.96 5.93 -1.46
C SER A 64 -16.04 6.99 -2.56
N ALA A 65 -15.08 7.04 -3.50
CA ALA A 65 -15.01 8.06 -4.53
C ALA A 65 -16.32 8.14 -5.34
N GLY A 66 -16.90 9.34 -5.33
CA GLY A 66 -18.15 9.68 -5.99
C GLY A 66 -19.41 9.17 -5.31
N PHE A 67 -19.33 8.52 -4.15
CA PHE A 67 -20.51 8.07 -3.42
C PHE A 67 -21.47 9.25 -3.14
N GLY A 68 -22.75 9.09 -3.50
CA GLY A 68 -23.79 10.10 -3.29
C GLY A 68 -23.66 11.37 -4.15
N LEU A 69 -22.87 11.34 -5.22
CA LEU A 69 -22.72 12.44 -6.17
C LEU A 69 -23.24 12.04 -7.55
N ASP A 70 -24.05 12.92 -8.16
CA ASP A 70 -24.73 12.65 -9.45
C ASP A 70 -23.93 13.12 -10.67
N SER A 71 -22.98 14.05 -10.51
CA SER A 71 -22.20 14.59 -11.63
C SER A 71 -20.77 15.04 -11.28
N GLY A 72 -19.93 15.23 -12.32
CA GLY A 72 -18.58 15.81 -12.24
C GLY A 72 -17.43 14.82 -12.01
N THR A 73 -16.19 15.31 -12.16
CA THR A 73 -14.99 14.47 -11.98
C THR A 73 -14.72 14.22 -10.50
N ASN A 74 -15.24 13.10 -9.99
CA ASN A 74 -15.20 12.77 -8.56
C ASN A 74 -13.88 12.15 -8.08
N ILE A 75 -12.98 11.83 -9.01
CA ILE A 75 -11.64 11.31 -8.72
C ILE A 75 -10.64 11.86 -9.75
N VAL A 76 -9.47 12.27 -9.29
CA VAL A 76 -8.38 12.78 -10.12
C VAL A 76 -7.06 12.21 -9.62
N VAL A 77 -6.21 11.76 -10.53
CA VAL A 77 -4.83 11.39 -10.25
C VAL A 77 -3.92 12.52 -10.70
N LEU A 78 -2.97 12.91 -9.86
CA LEU A 78 -2.01 13.98 -10.14
C LEU A 78 -0.59 13.46 -10.15
N LYS A 79 0.21 13.99 -11.09
CA LYS A 79 1.65 13.81 -11.15
C LYS A 79 2.37 15.13 -10.93
N GLY A 80 3.48 15.07 -10.18
CA GLY A 80 4.31 16.24 -9.89
C GLY A 80 3.69 17.20 -8.88
N ALA A 81 2.74 16.73 -8.07
CA ALA A 81 2.26 17.49 -6.92
C ALA A 81 3.36 17.56 -5.84
N SER A 82 3.51 18.72 -5.21
CA SER A 82 4.49 18.96 -4.15
C SER A 82 3.77 19.14 -2.82
N PHE A 83 4.31 18.52 -1.77
CA PHE A 83 3.81 18.64 -0.42
C PHE A 83 4.80 19.44 0.43
N THR A 84 4.45 20.69 0.76
CA THR A 84 5.32 21.61 1.51
C THR A 84 4.52 22.30 2.60
N GLY A 85 5.06 22.35 3.83
CA GLY A 85 4.41 23.02 4.96
C GLY A 85 3.00 22.49 5.25
N ASP A 86 2.83 21.16 5.22
CA ASP A 86 1.57 20.44 5.41
C ASP A 86 0.46 20.73 4.38
N ASN A 87 0.79 21.38 3.27
CA ASN A 87 -0.13 21.66 2.18
C ASN A 87 0.31 20.98 0.89
N LEU A 88 -0.64 20.47 0.11
CA LEU A 88 -0.41 20.00 -1.25
C LEU A 88 -0.57 21.18 -2.23
N SER A 89 0.36 21.30 -3.16
CA SER A 89 0.33 22.34 -4.20
C SER A 89 0.81 21.79 -5.54
N GLY A 90 0.25 22.34 -6.62
CA GLY A 90 0.55 21.92 -7.99
C GLY A 90 0.05 20.52 -8.32
N GLY A 91 0.57 19.97 -9.42
CA GLY A 91 0.19 18.67 -9.94
C GLY A 91 -0.74 18.77 -11.15
N ASN A 92 -0.40 18.03 -12.20
CA ASN A 92 -1.20 17.96 -13.42
C ASN A 92 -2.06 16.68 -13.41
N PRO A 93 -3.36 16.77 -13.77
CA PRO A 93 -4.20 15.61 -13.97
C PRO A 93 -3.61 14.69 -15.03
N ILE A 94 -3.44 13.42 -14.67
CA ILE A 94 -2.91 12.38 -15.55
C ILE A 94 -3.48 11.03 -15.13
N GLU A 95 -3.36 10.03 -15.99
CA GLU A 95 -3.80 8.66 -15.71
C GLU A 95 -2.88 7.94 -14.70
N SER A 96 -1.61 8.34 -14.57
CA SER A 96 -0.64 7.70 -13.65
C SER A 96 0.18 8.73 -12.88
N GLY A 97 0.07 8.72 -11.55
CA GLY A 97 0.72 9.70 -10.67
C GLY A 97 0.91 9.25 -9.23
N GLU A 98 1.59 10.08 -8.43
CA GLU A 98 1.90 9.81 -7.02
C GLU A 98 0.80 10.27 -6.06
N THR A 99 -0.22 10.97 -6.58
CA THR A 99 -1.30 11.54 -5.79
C THR A 99 -2.64 11.14 -6.37
N VAL A 100 -3.60 10.82 -5.52
CA VAL A 100 -5.00 10.63 -5.89
C VAL A 100 -5.88 11.50 -5.01
N LEU A 101 -6.81 12.22 -5.61
CA LEU A 101 -7.77 13.08 -4.95
C LEU A 101 -9.16 12.58 -5.32
N TRP A 102 -10.08 12.52 -4.36
CA TRP A 102 -11.46 12.15 -4.60
C TRP A 102 -12.41 12.91 -3.69
N ARG A 103 -13.70 12.80 -3.98
CA ARG A 103 -14.76 13.38 -3.16
C ARG A 103 -15.96 12.45 -3.03
N TYR A 104 -16.76 12.62 -1.99
CA TYR A 104 -17.98 11.86 -1.73
C TYR A 104 -18.95 12.67 -0.85
N ALA A 105 -20.24 12.38 -0.94
CA ALA A 105 -21.26 13.01 -0.09
C ALA A 105 -21.28 12.34 1.29
N ASN A 106 -21.32 13.14 2.35
CA ASN A 106 -21.48 12.65 3.73
C ASN A 106 -22.96 12.38 4.07
N ASN A 107 -23.88 13.15 3.48
CA ASN A 107 -25.31 13.00 3.66
C ASN A 107 -26.01 13.07 2.29
N LEU A 108 -26.83 12.07 1.99
CA LEU A 108 -27.55 11.96 0.72
C LEU A 108 -28.70 13.00 0.59
N ASN A 109 -29.09 13.64 1.69
CA ASN A 109 -30.21 14.59 1.74
C ASN A 109 -29.79 16.06 1.68
N GLU A 110 -28.49 16.36 1.72
CA GLU A 110 -27.95 17.71 1.69
C GLU A 110 -26.80 17.83 0.69
N THR A 111 -27.02 18.59 -0.38
CA THR A 111 -26.04 18.84 -1.46
C THR A 111 -24.74 19.49 -0.96
N SER A 112 -24.80 20.29 0.12
CA SER A 112 -23.62 20.98 0.69
C SER A 112 -22.70 20.10 1.57
N SER A 113 -22.96 18.80 1.67
CA SER A 113 -22.25 17.88 2.59
C SER A 113 -21.09 17.09 1.93
N VAL A 114 -20.47 17.63 0.89
CA VAL A 114 -19.38 16.95 0.16
C VAL A 114 -18.06 17.00 0.94
N ILE A 115 -17.43 15.84 1.07
CA ILE A 115 -16.10 15.67 1.67
C ILE A 115 -15.09 15.39 0.57
N CYS A 116 -14.00 16.14 0.56
CA CYS A 116 -12.84 15.93 -0.29
C CYS A 116 -11.72 15.26 0.52
N GLN A 117 -11.23 14.13 0.02
CA GLN A 117 -10.09 13.40 0.57
C GLN A 117 -9.08 13.11 -0.52
N GLY A 118 -7.83 12.90 -0.11
CA GLY A 118 -6.76 12.62 -1.04
C GLY A 118 -5.66 11.82 -0.37
N ILE A 119 -4.86 11.15 -1.18
CA ILE A 119 -3.66 10.44 -0.72
C ILE A 119 -2.50 10.92 -1.55
N TYR A 120 -1.44 11.31 -0.85
CA TYR A 120 -0.17 11.70 -1.43
C TYR A 120 0.92 10.71 -1.00
N TYR A 121 1.64 10.16 -1.96
CA TYR A 121 2.85 9.40 -1.68
C TYR A 121 4.07 10.33 -1.66
N ASN A 122 4.64 10.52 -0.47
CA ASN A 122 5.89 11.24 -0.30
C ASN A 122 7.06 10.29 -0.54
N ASN A 123 7.72 10.44 -1.70
CA ASN A 123 8.86 9.59 -2.06
C ASN A 123 10.11 9.84 -1.20
N SER A 124 10.27 11.02 -0.62
CA SER A 124 11.43 11.38 0.20
C SER A 124 11.38 10.70 1.57
N ASN A 125 10.23 10.77 2.23
CA ASN A 125 10.03 10.17 3.55
C ASN A 125 9.46 8.75 3.50
N LYS A 126 9.10 8.25 2.30
CA LYS A 126 8.44 6.95 2.09
C LYS A 126 7.16 6.84 2.92
N GLN A 127 6.31 7.87 2.84
CA GLN A 127 5.09 7.96 3.63
C GLN A 127 3.87 8.10 2.74
N LEU A 128 2.77 7.46 3.13
CA LEU A 128 1.45 7.73 2.60
C LEU A 128 0.77 8.75 3.51
N ILE A 129 0.41 9.89 2.95
CA ILE A 129 -0.21 11.00 3.68
C ILE A 129 -1.66 11.10 3.25
N LEU A 130 -2.56 11.06 4.24
CA LEU A 130 -3.98 11.34 4.05
C LEU A 130 -4.15 12.87 4.04
N LEU A 131 -4.81 13.33 2.99
CA LEU A 131 -5.14 14.73 2.75
C LEU A 131 -6.62 14.95 2.91
N LYS A 132 -6.96 16.13 3.39
CA LYS A 132 -8.33 16.63 3.45
C LYS A 132 -8.34 18.09 3.06
N THR A 133 -9.49 18.55 2.58
CA THR A 133 -9.68 19.99 2.40
C THR A 133 -9.71 20.71 3.73
N ASP A 134 -9.07 21.87 3.78
CA ASP A 134 -9.06 22.73 4.97
C ASP A 134 -10.48 23.28 5.17
N LYS A 135 -11.18 22.90 6.24
CA LYS A 135 -12.41 23.60 6.65
C LYS A 135 -11.98 24.79 7.49
N ASN A 136 -11.34 25.80 6.90
CA ASN A 136 -11.09 27.00 7.68
C ASN A 136 -12.43 27.72 7.82
N THR A 137 -12.89 27.79 9.06
CA THR A 137 -14.10 28.48 9.46
C THR A 137 -14.07 29.91 8.91
N ASP A 138 -15.15 30.32 8.25
CA ASP A 138 -15.55 31.71 7.95
C ASP A 138 -15.28 32.33 6.56
N THR A 139 -14.80 31.60 5.55
CA THR A 139 -14.90 32.10 4.15
C THR A 139 -15.30 31.01 3.15
N ALA A 140 -16.23 31.34 2.25
CA ALA A 140 -16.87 30.44 1.27
C ALA A 140 -15.95 29.91 0.14
N MET A 141 -14.62 29.86 0.36
CA MET A 141 -13.62 29.38 -0.60
C MET A 141 -12.82 28.16 -0.12
N ASP A 142 -13.14 27.61 1.05
CA ASP A 142 -12.50 26.44 1.66
C ASP A 142 -13.36 25.16 1.59
N THR A 143 -14.40 25.18 0.75
CA THR A 143 -15.35 24.07 0.59
C THR A 143 -14.92 23.13 -0.54
N CYS A 144 -15.00 21.82 -0.29
CA CYS A 144 -14.85 20.79 -1.32
C CYS A 144 -15.78 21.09 -2.51
N PRO A 145 -15.27 21.28 -3.74
CA PRO A 145 -16.12 21.62 -4.86
C PRO A 145 -17.05 20.47 -5.24
N GLU A 146 -18.33 20.77 -5.44
CA GLU A 146 -19.35 19.79 -5.83
C GLU A 146 -19.20 19.33 -7.30
N THR A 147 -18.72 20.20 -8.19
CA THR A 147 -18.60 19.91 -9.63
C THR A 147 -17.25 20.29 -10.23
N ASN A 148 -16.58 21.32 -9.71
CA ASN A 148 -15.27 21.76 -10.21
C ASN A 148 -14.17 20.71 -9.98
N SER A 149 -13.10 20.80 -10.77
CA SER A 149 -11.94 19.91 -10.65
C SER A 149 -11.23 20.07 -9.30
N LEU A 150 -10.83 18.93 -8.73
CA LEU A 150 -10.17 18.81 -7.42
C LEU A 150 -8.75 19.39 -7.38
N ASN A 151 -8.15 19.67 -8.54
CA ASN A 151 -6.81 20.23 -8.69
C ASN A 151 -6.79 21.74 -8.96
N ASN A 152 -7.94 22.42 -8.89
CA ASN A 152 -8.00 23.86 -9.12
C ASN A 152 -7.32 24.65 -7.98
N SER A 153 -6.76 25.82 -8.30
CA SER A 153 -6.02 26.68 -7.37
C SER A 153 -6.84 27.16 -6.15
N GLY A 154 -8.17 27.07 -6.25
CA GLY A 154 -9.11 27.39 -5.17
C GLY A 154 -9.27 26.28 -4.12
N VAL A 155 -8.85 25.04 -4.38
CA VAL A 155 -8.95 23.95 -3.40
C VAL A 155 -7.64 23.84 -2.60
N LYS A 156 -7.71 24.02 -1.29
CA LYS A 156 -6.56 23.86 -0.39
C LYS A 156 -6.60 22.51 0.31
N TRP A 157 -5.54 21.73 0.09
CA TRP A 157 -5.36 20.39 0.62
C TRP A 157 -4.35 20.42 1.76
N LYS A 158 -4.78 19.99 2.95
CA LYS A 158 -3.94 19.88 4.14
C LYS A 158 -3.73 18.44 4.56
N LYS A 159 -2.64 18.20 5.29
CA LYS A 159 -2.41 16.97 6.03
C LYS A 159 -3.56 16.72 7.02
N GLU A 160 -4.23 15.58 6.91
CA GLU A 160 -5.10 15.06 7.96
C GLU A 160 -4.32 14.10 8.85
N ALA A 161 -3.65 13.11 8.26
CA ALA A 161 -2.87 12.11 8.99
C ALA A 161 -1.77 11.50 8.12
N ILE A 162 -0.80 10.85 8.77
CA ILE A 162 0.12 9.92 8.10
C ILE A 162 -0.56 8.55 8.13
N LEU A 163 -0.98 8.05 6.98
CA LEU A 163 -1.70 6.79 6.86
C LEU A 163 -0.78 5.59 7.05
N ALA A 164 0.44 5.67 6.51
CA ALA A 164 1.45 4.65 6.70
C ALA A 164 2.86 5.23 6.59
N ASP A 165 3.75 4.73 7.45
CA ASP A 165 5.18 4.95 7.37
C ASP A 165 5.85 3.70 6.78
N LEU A 166 6.35 3.85 5.55
CA LEU A 166 6.95 2.79 4.74
C LEU A 166 8.48 2.97 4.64
N SER A 167 9.07 3.81 5.52
CA SER A 167 10.53 4.00 5.57
C SER A 167 11.29 2.71 5.84
N LYS A 168 10.74 1.84 6.70
CA LYS A 168 11.34 0.55 7.06
C LYS A 168 11.16 -0.53 5.99
N THR A 169 10.28 -0.31 5.02
CA THR A 169 9.97 -1.32 3.99
C THR A 169 10.75 -1.11 2.70
N ASN A 170 11.53 -0.02 2.59
CA ASN A 170 12.34 0.34 1.42
C ASN A 170 11.52 0.39 0.12
N ILE A 171 10.30 0.94 0.18
CA ILE A 171 9.46 1.04 -1.01
C ILE A 171 10.07 1.97 -2.06
N ASN A 172 10.15 1.52 -3.30
CA ASN A 172 10.73 2.30 -4.40
C ASN A 172 9.74 3.33 -4.91
N SER A 173 8.51 2.91 -5.23
CA SER A 173 7.45 3.81 -5.66
C SER A 173 6.06 3.28 -5.31
N ILE A 174 5.13 4.21 -5.08
CA ILE A 174 3.69 3.96 -5.13
C ILE A 174 3.11 4.86 -6.22
N ARG A 175 2.31 4.27 -7.11
CA ARG A 175 1.61 4.98 -8.19
C ARG A 175 0.13 4.63 -8.18
N PHE A 176 -0.68 5.62 -8.47
CA PHE A 176 -2.11 5.49 -8.70
C PHE A 176 -2.34 5.55 -10.21
N ASN A 177 -2.93 4.50 -10.77
CA ASN A 177 -3.20 4.38 -12.19
C ASN A 177 -4.73 4.36 -12.41
N LEU A 178 -5.29 5.47 -12.88
CA LEU A 178 -6.71 5.58 -13.21
C LEU A 178 -6.92 5.12 -14.65
N SER A 179 -7.67 4.05 -14.81
CA SER A 179 -8.01 3.53 -16.12
C SER A 179 -9.18 4.31 -16.72
N THR A 180 -8.94 4.91 -17.88
CA THR A 180 -9.94 5.61 -18.69
C THR A 180 -10.52 4.71 -19.80
N ASP A 181 -9.93 3.52 -19.98
CA ASP A 181 -10.33 2.58 -21.03
C ASP A 181 -11.64 1.86 -20.66
N ILE A 182 -12.57 1.83 -21.62
CA ILE A 182 -13.87 1.17 -21.47
C ILE A 182 -13.75 -0.36 -21.35
N THR A 183 -12.62 -0.93 -21.79
CA THR A 183 -12.32 -2.36 -21.73
C THR A 183 -11.71 -2.77 -20.40
N ASP A 184 -11.01 -1.86 -19.72
CA ASP A 184 -10.28 -2.12 -18.47
C ASP A 184 -11.09 -1.77 -17.22
N LYS A 185 -12.31 -2.30 -17.21
CA LYS A 185 -13.26 -2.17 -16.10
C LYS A 185 -13.16 -3.37 -15.17
N CYS A 186 -13.54 -3.20 -13.91
CA CYS A 186 -13.62 -4.29 -12.95
C CYS A 186 -15.03 -4.42 -12.36
N SER A 187 -15.32 -5.62 -11.84
CA SER A 187 -16.56 -5.88 -11.11
C SER A 187 -16.22 -5.99 -9.62
N PRO A 188 -16.86 -5.21 -8.74
CA PRO A 188 -16.73 -5.41 -7.30
C PRO A 188 -17.21 -6.81 -6.93
N TYR A 189 -16.62 -7.36 -5.88
CA TYR A 189 -16.95 -8.70 -5.40
C TYR A 189 -18.46 -8.81 -5.09
N GLY A 190 -19.10 -9.85 -5.61
CA GLY A 190 -20.55 -10.09 -5.44
C GLY A 190 -21.47 -9.38 -6.44
N PHE A 191 -20.92 -8.67 -7.44
CA PHE A 191 -21.67 -8.13 -8.57
C PHE A 191 -21.24 -8.86 -9.84
N ASP A 192 -22.17 -9.49 -10.55
CA ASP A 192 -21.83 -10.45 -11.62
C ASP A 192 -21.82 -9.86 -13.04
N SER A 193 -22.19 -8.59 -13.25
CA SER A 193 -22.34 -8.06 -14.62
C SER A 193 -22.07 -6.57 -14.83
N THR A 194 -22.17 -5.73 -13.79
CA THR A 194 -21.91 -4.29 -13.93
C THR A 194 -20.42 -4.02 -13.88
N LYS A 195 -19.88 -3.50 -15.00
CA LYS A 195 -18.48 -3.15 -15.13
C LYS A 195 -18.25 -1.68 -14.75
N TYR A 196 -17.34 -1.46 -13.82
CA TYR A 196 -17.02 -0.15 -13.25
C TYR A 196 -15.60 0.29 -13.62
N PRO A 197 -15.32 1.60 -13.73
CA PRO A 197 -13.95 2.09 -13.91
C PRO A 197 -13.02 1.62 -12.80
N LYS A 198 -11.76 1.39 -13.16
CA LYS A 198 -10.76 0.79 -12.29
C LYS A 198 -9.65 1.77 -11.98
N LEU A 199 -9.34 1.96 -10.69
CA LEU A 199 -8.10 2.56 -10.23
C LEU A 199 -7.17 1.45 -9.74
N THR A 200 -5.94 1.39 -10.23
CA THR A 200 -4.95 0.42 -9.74
C THR A 200 -3.89 1.14 -8.93
N ILE A 201 -3.70 0.71 -7.68
CA ILE A 201 -2.59 1.17 -6.85
C ILE A 201 -1.43 0.20 -7.07
N THR A 202 -0.34 0.70 -7.62
CA THR A 202 0.86 -0.08 -7.91
C THR A 202 1.95 0.29 -6.92
N ALA A 203 2.43 -0.68 -6.15
CA ALA A 203 3.56 -0.54 -5.25
C ALA A 203 4.73 -1.39 -5.75
N THR A 204 5.92 -0.79 -5.83
CA THR A 204 7.16 -1.47 -6.23
C THR A 204 8.16 -1.37 -5.10
N TYR A 205 8.72 -2.50 -4.67
CA TYR A 205 9.70 -2.59 -3.58
C TYR A 205 10.71 -3.72 -3.85
N PRO A 206 11.93 -3.66 -3.29
CA PRO A 206 12.92 -4.71 -3.45
C PRO A 206 12.52 -5.96 -2.66
N LEU A 207 12.74 -7.14 -3.24
CA LEU A 207 12.52 -8.43 -2.55
C LEU A 207 13.46 -8.58 -1.34
N ASP A 208 14.70 -8.10 -1.50
CA ASP A 208 15.73 -8.14 -0.47
C ASP A 208 15.68 -6.85 0.38
N PRO A 209 15.55 -6.94 1.72
CA PRO A 209 15.61 -5.76 2.59
C PRO A 209 16.97 -5.05 2.58
N THR A 210 18.04 -5.73 2.16
CA THR A 210 19.37 -5.14 1.91
C THR A 210 19.55 -4.88 0.42
N PRO A 211 19.37 -3.63 -0.05
CA PRO A 211 19.49 -3.34 -1.46
C PRO A 211 20.96 -3.55 -1.90
N THR A 212 21.18 -4.61 -2.67
CA THR A 212 22.36 -4.73 -3.52
C THR A 212 22.03 -4.13 -4.88
N ASN A 213 23.02 -3.71 -5.66
CA ASN A 213 22.82 -3.03 -6.96
C ASN A 213 21.99 -3.84 -8.00
N ASN A 214 21.65 -5.10 -7.71
CA ASN A 214 20.85 -6.01 -8.54
C ASN A 214 19.64 -6.60 -7.78
N SER A 215 19.12 -5.93 -6.75
CA SER A 215 17.97 -6.44 -6.00
C SER A 215 16.75 -6.58 -6.92
N LYS A 216 16.24 -7.81 -7.05
CA LYS A 216 15.03 -8.10 -7.82
C LYS A 216 13.84 -7.38 -7.18
N GLU A 217 13.09 -6.63 -7.98
CA GLU A 217 11.92 -5.90 -7.53
C GLU A 217 10.66 -6.79 -7.54
N MET A 218 9.79 -6.55 -6.57
CA MET A 218 8.43 -7.04 -6.54
C MET A 218 7.49 -5.87 -6.82
N THR A 219 6.55 -6.08 -7.72
CA THR A 219 5.47 -5.13 -7.98
C THR A 219 4.15 -5.78 -7.59
N VAL A 220 3.38 -5.08 -6.76
CA VAL A 220 2.06 -5.51 -6.31
C VAL A 220 1.03 -4.50 -6.79
N ASN A 221 -0.07 -5.01 -7.33
CA ASN A 221 -1.16 -4.22 -7.89
C ASN A 221 -2.43 -4.46 -7.08
N PHE A 222 -3.05 -3.38 -6.60
CA PHE A 222 -4.31 -3.39 -5.87
C PHE A 222 -5.37 -2.69 -6.73
N PRO A 223 -6.23 -3.46 -7.44
CA PRO A 223 -7.31 -2.89 -8.22
C PRO A 223 -8.45 -2.44 -7.30
N VAL A 224 -8.96 -1.25 -7.56
CA VAL A 224 -10.10 -0.62 -6.89
C VAL A 224 -11.19 -0.38 -7.92
N CYS A 225 -12.36 -0.98 -7.71
CA CYS A 225 -13.53 -0.73 -8.53
C CYS A 225 -14.27 0.50 -8.03
N LEU A 226 -14.39 1.49 -8.89
CA LEU A 226 -15.04 2.74 -8.59
C LEU A 226 -16.52 2.57 -8.93
N THR A 227 -17.38 2.43 -7.93
CA THR A 227 -18.81 2.15 -8.14
C THR A 227 -19.62 3.37 -8.57
N ASN A 228 -19.12 4.59 -8.31
CA ASN A 228 -19.76 5.83 -8.75
C ASN A 228 -18.80 6.95 -9.24
N PRO A 229 -17.83 6.67 -10.12
CA PRO A 229 -17.09 7.73 -10.79
C PRO A 229 -18.05 8.31 -11.80
N VAL A 230 -18.62 9.47 -11.52
CA VAL A 230 -19.31 10.17 -12.60
C VAL A 230 -18.22 10.45 -13.64
N ASN A 231 -18.40 9.85 -14.82
CA ASN A 231 -17.41 9.81 -15.88
C ASN A 231 -16.92 11.23 -16.19
N ALA A 232 -15.60 11.38 -16.25
CA ALA A 232 -15.00 12.37 -17.10
C ALA A 232 -15.42 12.06 -18.54
N THR A 233 -16.17 12.99 -19.13
CA THR A 233 -16.34 13.26 -20.56
C THR A 233 -16.88 12.12 -21.43
N SER A 234 -18.19 12.14 -21.63
CA SER A 234 -18.75 12.02 -22.97
C SER A 234 -18.38 13.27 -23.78
N SER A 235 -17.45 13.14 -24.73
CA SER A 235 -17.30 14.05 -25.87
C SER A 235 -16.85 13.23 -27.06
#